data_AF-A0A1L5KI36-F1
#
_entry.id   AF-A0A1L5KI36-F1
#
_cell.length_a   1.000
_cell.length_b   1.000
_cell.length_c   1.000
_cell.angle_alpha   90.00
_cell.angle_beta   90.00
_cell.angle_gamma   90.00
#
_symmetry.space_group_name_H-M   'P 1'
#
loop_
_entity.id
_entity.type
_entity.pdbx_description
1 polymer ?
#
loop_
_entity_poly.entity_id
_entity_poly.type
_entity_poly.pdbx_seq_one_letter_code
_entity_poly.pdbx_strand_id
1 'polypeptide(L)'
;MSILVTRPLPQGEELVSRLRALGRVAWSFPLIEFTPGRELAALPRQLAALGADDLLFALSQHAVEFAHARLLQESQHWPSD
;
A
#
# COMPACT_ATOMS: atom_id res chain seq x y z
N MET A 1 -8.25 -27.85 -13.45
CA MET A 1 -7.32 -26.73 -13.73
C MET A 1 -6.78 -26.21 -12.41
N SER A 2 -5.47 -25.99 -12.32
CA SER A 2 -4.83 -25.39 -11.14
C SER A 2 -4.64 -23.89 -11.35
N ILE A 3 -4.88 -23.08 -10.32
CA ILE A 3 -4.75 -21.61 -10.33
C ILE A 3 -3.52 -21.22 -9.52
N LEU A 4 -2.64 -20.40 -10.09
CA LEU A 4 -1.53 -19.76 -9.39
C LEU A 4 -1.86 -18.29 -9.16
N VAL A 5 -1.93 -17.87 -7.89
CA VAL A 5 -2.22 -16.50 -7.48
C VAL A 5 -0.92 -15.79 -7.17
N THR A 6 -0.59 -14.75 -7.94
CA THR A 6 0.67 -14.00 -7.82
C THR A 6 0.57 -12.67 -7.08
N ARG A 7 -0.61 -12.38 -6.51
CA ARG A 7 -0.90 -11.16 -5.77
C ARG A 7 -0.09 -11.10 -4.46
N PRO A 8 0.36 -9.91 -4.03
CA PRO A 8 0.99 -9.71 -2.73
C PRO A 8 0.18 -10.25 -1.54
N LEU A 9 0.88 -10.54 -0.45
CA LEU A 9 0.28 -10.87 0.83
C LEU A 9 -0.29 -9.61 1.52
N PRO A 10 -1.40 -9.72 2.28
CA PRO A 10 -2.21 -10.93 2.52
C PRO A 10 -3.28 -11.20 1.45
N GLN A 11 -3.51 -10.28 0.50
CA GLN A 11 -4.66 -10.35 -0.40
C GLN A 11 -4.61 -11.55 -1.36
N GLY A 12 -3.41 -12.07 -1.66
CA GLY A 12 -3.21 -13.31 -2.40
C GLY A 12 -3.76 -14.53 -1.66
N GLU A 13 -3.43 -14.68 -0.37
CA GLU A 13 -3.92 -15.78 0.48
C GLU A 13 -5.44 -15.74 0.67
N GLU A 14 -5.99 -14.56 0.86
CA GLU A 14 -7.44 -14.39 0.97
C GLU A 14 -8.16 -14.86 -0.30
N LEU A 15 -7.61 -14.53 -1.47
CA LEU A 15 -8.15 -15.00 -2.74
C LEU A 15 -8.02 -16.52 -2.89
N VAL A 16 -6.88 -17.10 -2.51
CA VAL A 16 -6.67 -18.57 -2.52
C VAL A 16 -7.69 -19.25 -1.62
N SER A 17 -7.95 -18.73 -0.43
CA SER A 17 -8.95 -19.26 0.50
C SER A 17 -10.35 -19.26 -0.13
N ARG A 18 -10.77 -18.13 -0.73
CA ARG A 18 -12.07 -18.03 -1.42
C ARG A 18 -12.17 -18.98 -2.63
N LEU A 19 -11.10 -19.14 -3.41
CA LEU A 19 -11.07 -20.07 -4.55
C LEU A 19 -11.21 -21.52 -4.09
N ARG A 20 -10.52 -21.90 -3.01
CA ARG A 20 -10.62 -23.25 -2.44
C ARG A 20 -12.01 -23.53 -1.87
N ALA A 21 -12.64 -22.55 -1.23
CA ALA A 21 -14.03 -22.67 -0.76
C ALA A 21 -15.03 -22.94 -1.91
N LEU A 22 -14.73 -22.47 -3.13
CA LEU A 22 -15.51 -22.76 -4.35
C LEU A 22 -15.11 -24.10 -5.03
N GLY A 23 -14.33 -24.94 -4.36
CA GLY A 23 -13.86 -26.23 -4.88
C GLY A 23 -12.80 -26.12 -5.98
N ARG A 24 -12.07 -25.00 -6.07
CA ARG A 24 -10.96 -24.83 -7.02
C ARG A 24 -9.62 -25.16 -6.38
N VAL A 25 -8.71 -25.71 -7.18
CA VAL A 25 -7.31 -25.92 -6.78
C VAL A 25 -6.56 -24.62 -7.00
N ALA A 26 -6.16 -23.95 -5.92
CA ALA A 26 -5.43 -22.67 -5.97
C ALA A 26 -4.20 -22.66 -5.05
N TRP A 27 -3.15 -21.97 -5.49
CA TRP A 27 -1.86 -21.82 -4.81
C TRP A 27 -1.44 -20.36 -4.77
N SER A 28 -0.81 -19.96 -3.67
CA SER A 28 -0.25 -18.63 -3.49
C SER A 28 1.23 -18.63 -3.88
N PHE A 29 1.65 -17.65 -4.69
CA PHE A 29 3.04 -17.42 -5.07
C PHE A 29 3.26 -15.92 -5.32
N PRO A 30 3.32 -15.09 -4.27
CA PRO A 30 3.44 -13.64 -4.40
C PRO A 30 4.72 -13.28 -5.17
N LEU A 31 4.58 -12.48 -6.23
CA LEU A 31 5.71 -12.02 -7.04
C LEU A 31 6.15 -10.60 -6.74
N ILE A 32 5.37 -9.89 -5.92
CA ILE A 32 5.56 -8.48 -5.61
C ILE A 32 5.46 -8.33 -4.10
N GLU A 33 6.38 -7.56 -3.54
CA GLU A 33 6.37 -7.11 -2.16
C GLU A 33 6.38 -5.58 -2.15
N PHE A 34 5.72 -5.00 -1.15
CA PHE A 34 5.72 -3.56 -0.95
C PHE A 34 6.71 -3.19 0.15
N THR A 35 7.59 -2.24 -0.15
CA THR A 35 8.55 -1.69 0.81
C THR A 35 8.46 -0.16 0.79
N PRO A 36 8.87 0.50 1.89
CA PRO A 36 8.95 1.96 1.92
C PRO A 36 9.81 2.50 0.78
N GLY A 37 9.30 3.53 0.09
CA GLY A 37 10.04 4.20 -0.97
C GLY A 37 11.26 4.96 -0.43
N ARG A 38 12.31 5.09 -1.26
CA ARG A 38 13.56 5.77 -0.89
C ARG A 38 13.37 7.24 -0.50
N GLU A 39 12.41 7.92 -1.14
CA GLU A 39 12.11 9.34 -0.92
C GLU A 39 11.08 9.57 0.20
N LEU A 40 10.59 8.51 0.85
CA LEU A 40 9.59 8.63 1.91
C LEU A 40 10.06 9.55 3.05
N ALA A 41 11.36 9.57 3.34
CA ALA A 41 11.94 10.47 4.34
C ALA A 41 11.78 11.97 4.00
N ALA A 42 11.64 12.32 2.72
CA ALA A 42 11.44 13.69 2.28
C ALA A 42 9.96 14.14 2.34
N LEU A 43 9.03 13.18 2.48
CA LEU A 43 7.58 13.44 2.42
C LEU A 43 7.13 14.54 3.39
N PRO A 44 7.49 14.53 4.69
CA PRO A 44 6.92 15.50 5.62
C PRO A 44 7.30 16.94 5.26
N ARG A 45 8.56 17.14 4.84
CA ARG A 45 9.03 18.43 4.31
C ARG A 45 8.31 18.83 3.03
N GLN A 46 8.02 17.89 2.13
CA GLN A 46 7.27 18.17 0.89
C GLN A 46 5.82 18.58 1.20
N LEU A 47 5.16 17.90 2.14
CA LEU A 47 3.82 18.25 2.57
C LEU A 47 3.76 19.63 3.22
N ALA A 48 4.73 19.98 4.06
CA ALA A 48 4.82 21.31 4.68
C ALA A 48 5.11 22.44 3.68
N ALA A 49 5.57 22.11 2.47
CA ALA A 49 5.85 23.08 1.41
C ALA A 49 4.66 23.28 0.45
N LEU A 50 3.57 22.51 0.60
CA LEU A 50 2.37 22.69 -0.22
C LEU A 50 1.70 24.03 0.10
N GLY A 51 1.40 24.78 -0.95
CA GLY A 51 0.59 26.00 -0.88
C GLY A 51 -0.91 25.72 -0.96
N ALA A 52 -1.72 26.77 -0.82
CA ALA A 52 -3.18 26.67 -0.80
C ALA A 52 -3.82 26.13 -2.10
N ASP A 53 -3.12 26.29 -3.24
CA ASP A 53 -3.59 25.84 -4.56
C ASP A 53 -2.87 24.58 -5.06
N ASP A 54 -1.99 23.99 -4.24
CA ASP A 54 -1.29 22.77 -4.59
C ASP A 54 -2.18 21.54 -4.35
N LEU A 55 -1.96 20.50 -5.16
CA LEU A 55 -2.75 19.26 -5.10
C LEU A 55 -1.85 18.08 -4.76
N LEU A 56 -2.31 17.26 -3.82
CA LEU A 56 -1.72 15.95 -3.50
C LEU A 56 -2.67 14.84 -3.96
N PHE A 57 -2.14 13.89 -4.74
CA PHE A 57 -2.90 12.76 -5.24
C PHE A 57 -2.43 11.44 -4.61
N ALA A 58 -3.35 10.73 -3.95
CA ALA A 58 -3.10 9.37 -3.49
C ALA A 58 -3.41 8.35 -4.60
N LEU A 59 -2.38 7.67 -5.11
CA LEU A 59 -2.52 6.76 -6.25
C LEU A 59 -2.72 5.29 -5.87
N SER A 60 -2.51 4.93 -4.60
CA SER A 60 -2.74 3.58 -4.08
C SER A 60 -2.88 3.56 -2.56
N GLN A 61 -3.49 2.49 -2.02
CA GLN A 61 -3.58 2.28 -0.57
C GLN A 61 -2.19 2.23 0.08
N HIS A 62 -1.21 1.58 -0.55
CA HIS A 62 0.15 1.44 0.02
C HIS A 62 0.87 2.79 0.09
N ALA A 63 0.62 3.69 -0.88
CA ALA A 63 1.16 5.05 -0.81
C ALA A 63 0.65 5.80 0.42
N VAL A 64 -0.65 5.68 0.73
CA VAL A 64 -1.26 6.27 1.92
C VAL A 64 -0.73 5.62 3.20
N GLU A 65 -0.66 4.29 3.25
CA GLU A 65 -0.19 3.54 4.43
C GLU A 65 1.26 3.90 4.80
N PHE A 66 2.18 3.87 3.83
CA PHE A 66 3.57 4.23 4.08
C PHE A 66 3.76 5.70 4.45
N ALA A 67 3.03 6.60 3.77
CA ALA A 67 3.05 8.03 4.07
C ALA A 67 2.54 8.31 5.49
N HIS A 68 1.42 7.70 5.87
CA HIS A 68 0.84 7.86 7.20
C HIS A 68 1.78 7.33 8.30
N ALA A 69 2.34 6.13 8.10
CA ALA A 69 3.31 5.56 9.04
C ALA A 69 4.54 6.47 9.19
N ARG A 70 5.02 7.08 8.10
CA ARG A 70 6.15 8.02 8.15
C ARG A 70 5.81 9.28 8.93
N LEU A 71 4.63 9.86 8.73
CA LEU A 71 4.20 11.06 9.45
C LEU A 71 4.10 10.79 10.94
N LEU A 72 3.49 9.66 11.34
CA LEU A 72 3.41 9.26 12.75
C LEU A 72 4.79 9.06 13.39
N GLN A 73 5.76 8.48 12.66
CA GLN A 73 7.14 8.33 13.14
C GLN A 73 7.84 9.66 13.42
N GLU A 74 7.46 10.72 12.70
CA GLU A 74 7.99 12.09 12.91
C GLU A 74 7.08 12.94 13.80
N SER A 75 6.06 12.36 14.45
CA SER A 75 5.04 13.08 15.23
C SER A 75 4.33 14.18 14.42
N GLN A 76 4.23 13.99 13.10
CA GLN A 76 3.51 14.85 12.17
C GLN A 76 2.17 14.21 11.79
N HIS A 77 1.28 15.03 11.23
CA HIS A 77 -0.04 14.60 10.79
C HIS A 77 -0.21 14.92 9.30
N TRP A 78 -1.20 14.29 8.68
CA TRP A 78 -1.64 14.74 7.36
C TRP A 78 -2.09 16.21 7.45
N PRO A 79 -1.87 17.02 6.40
CA PRO A 79 -2.47 18.36 6.34
C PRO A 79 -3.98 18.25 6.54
N SER A 80 -4.48 19.00 7.50
CA SER A 80 -5.90 19.24 7.70
C SER A 80 -6.10 20.70 7.36
N ASP A 81 -6.82 21.00 6.29
CA ASP A 81 -7.10 22.36 5.80
C ASP A 81 -7.20 23.43 6.91
#